data_AF-A0A2L0N021-F1
#
_entry.id   AF-A0A2L0N021-F1
#
_cell.length_a   1.000
_cell.length_b   1.000
_cell.length_c   1.000
_cell.angle_alpha   90.00
_cell.angle_beta   90.00
_cell.angle_gamma   90.00
#
_symmetry.space_group_name_H-M   'P 1'
#
loop_
_entity.id
_entity.type
_entity.pdbx_description
1 polymer ?
#
loop_
_entity_poly.entity_id
_entity_poly.type
_entity_poly.pdbx_seq_one_letter_code
_entity_poly.pdbx_strand_id
1 'polypeptide(L)' 'MTFDALAALRQAGNPVDLLTPEQRDVLSQLSEDEVAILNSVKQRLDAVSDAEVEGHSTAIKLA' A
#
# COMPACT_ATOMS: atom_id res chain seq x y z
N MET A 1 22.55 -8.91 -6.14
CA MET A 1 21.49 -9.14 -5.13
C MET A 1 20.18 -9.11 -5.88
N THR A 2 19.32 -10.10 -5.71
CA THR A 2 17.99 -10.10 -6.33
C THR A 2 17.16 -9.01 -5.68
N PHE A 3 16.50 -8.17 -6.47
CA PHE A 3 15.58 -7.16 -5.96
C PHE A 3 14.39 -7.84 -5.28
N ASP A 4 14.02 -7.40 -4.08
CA ASP A 4 12.86 -7.89 -3.34
C ASP A 4 11.78 -6.81 -3.33
N ALA A 5 10.82 -6.95 -4.25
CA ALA A 5 9.71 -6.03 -4.41
C ALA A 5 8.87 -5.91 -3.14
N LEU A 6 8.62 -7.01 -2.42
CA LEU A 6 7.82 -7.00 -1.20
C LEU A 6 8.52 -6.29 -0.06
N ALA A 7 9.84 -6.47 0.06
CA ALA A 7 10.64 -5.72 1.04
C ALA A 7 10.64 -4.22 0.74
N ALA A 8 10.81 -3.82 -0.52
CA ALA A 8 10.79 -2.43 -0.93
C ALA A 8 9.41 -1.77 -0.71
N LEU A 9 8.32 -2.47 -1.04
CA LEU A 9 6.95 -2.01 -0.76
C LEU A 9 6.69 -1.88 0.75
N ARG A 10 7.15 -2.84 1.56
CA ARG A 10 7.01 -2.79 3.02
C ARG A 10 7.79 -1.62 3.63
N GLN A 11 9.02 -1.38 3.17
CA GLN A 11 9.84 -0.24 3.63
C GLN A 11 9.20 1.10 3.28
N ALA A 12 8.51 1.19 2.14
CA ALA A 12 7.73 2.36 1.76
C ALA A 12 6.41 2.51 2.56
N GLY A 13 6.12 1.59 3.48
CA GLY A 13 4.92 1.63 4.33
C GLY A 13 3.64 1.20 3.60
N ASN A 14 3.75 0.34 2.57
CA ASN A 14 2.59 -0.35 2.02
C ASN A 14 2.20 -1.52 2.94
N PRO A 15 0.89 -1.83 3.11
CA PRO A 15 0.41 -2.88 3.99
C PRO A 15 0.60 -4.29 3.38
N VAL A 16 1.85 -4.66 3.12
CA VAL A 16 2.23 -5.96 2.51
C VAL A 16 1.78 -7.15 3.37
N ASP A 17 1.62 -6.95 4.67
CA ASP A 17 1.20 -7.95 5.65
C ASP A 17 -0.31 -8.24 5.65
N LEU A 18 -1.11 -7.37 5.05
CA LEU A 18 -2.57 -7.57 4.89
C LEU A 18 -2.94 -8.24 3.57
N LEU A 19 -1.95 -8.46 2.70
CA LEU A 19 -2.15 -9.07 1.39
C LEU A 19 -2.39 -10.57 1.51
N THR A 20 -3.26 -11.10 0.66
CA THR A 20 -3.41 -12.55 0.50
C THR A 20 -2.15 -13.16 -0.15
N PRO A 21 -1.91 -14.48 -0.01
CA PRO A 21 -0.78 -15.14 -0.65
C PRO A 21 -0.70 -14.89 -2.17
N GLU A 22 -1.85 -14.87 -2.85
CA GLU A 22 -1.95 -14.64 -4.28
C GLU A 22 -1.58 -13.20 -4.65
N GLN A 23 -1.98 -12.23 -3.83
CA GLN A 23 -1.60 -10.83 -4.03
C GLN A 23 -0.10 -10.61 -3.80
N ARG A 24 0.49 -11.30 -2.81
CA ARG A 24 1.93 -11.26 -2.55
C ARG A 24 2.72 -11.87 -3.71
N ASP A 25 2.21 -12.94 -4.32
CA ASP A 25 2.84 -13.55 -5.50
C ASP A 25 2.90 -12.56 -6.66
N VAL A 26 1.77 -11.93 -6.99
CA VAL A 26 1.69 -10.91 -8.05
C VAL A 26 2.64 -9.73 -7.77
N LEU A 27 2.65 -9.22 -6.54
CA LEU A 27 3.51 -8.08 -6.19
C LEU A 27 4.99 -8.44 -6.07
N SER A 28 5.32 -9.72 -5.84
CA SER A 28 6.71 -10.19 -5.81
C SER A 28 7.36 -10.25 -7.20
N GLN A 29 6.55 -10.27 -8.26
CA GLN A 29 7.01 -10.28 -9.65
C GLN A 29 7.30 -8.88 -10.19
N LEU A 30 7.00 -7.82 -9.41
CA LEU A 30 7.25 -6.45 -9.84
C LEU A 30 8.74 -6.16 -9.95
N SER A 31 9.08 -5.43 -11.01
CA SER A 31 10.40 -4.86 -11.21
C SER A 31 10.68 -3.69 -10.24
N GLU A 32 11.94 -3.31 -10.14
CA GLU A 32 12.38 -2.16 -9.34
C GLU A 32 11.69 -0.85 -9.79
N ASP A 33 11.57 -0.64 -11.10
CA ASP A 33 10.91 0.53 -11.67
C ASP A 33 9.41 0.59 -11.32
N GLU A 34 8.71 -0.55 -11.40
CA GLU A 34 7.29 -0.62 -11.05
C GLU A 34 7.04 -0.34 -9.56
N VAL A 35 7.91 -0.87 -8.69
CA VAL A 35 7.85 -0.57 -7.24
C VAL A 35 8.14 0.89 -6.97
N ALA A 36 9.11 1.50 -7.68
CA ALA A 36 9.39 2.92 -7.55
C ALA A 36 8.18 3.79 -7.95
N ILE A 37 7.47 3.42 -9.02
CA ILE A 37 6.24 4.10 -9.45
C ILE A 37 5.15 3.96 -8.40
N LEU A 38 4.89 2.75 -7.90
CA LEU A 38 3.88 2.49 -6.86
C LEU A 38 4.16 3.32 -5.60
N ASN A 39 5.42 3.36 -5.15
CA ASN A 39 5.83 4.15 -3.99
C ASN A 39 5.64 5.66 -4.23
N SER A 40 5.97 6.15 -5.43
CA SER A 40 5.74 7.54 -5.81
C SER A 40 4.25 7.91 -5.80
N VAL A 41 3.39 7.05 -6.33
CA VAL A 41 1.93 7.24 -6.29
C VAL A 41 1.45 7.27 -4.83
N LYS A 42 1.89 6.33 -4.00
CA LYS A 42 1.55 6.29 -2.57
C LYS A 42 1.93 7.58 -1.85
N GLN A 43 3.17 8.06 -2.02
CA GLN A 43 3.63 9.31 -1.41
C GLN A 43 2.80 10.51 -1.84
N ARG A 44 2.41 10.57 -3.12
CA ARG A 44 1.55 11.65 -3.62
C ARG A 44 0.15 11.59 -3.02
N LEU A 45 -0.40 10.40 -2.77
CA LEU A 45 -1.69 10.21 -2.11
C LEU A 45 -1.62 10.54 -0.61
N ASP A 46 -0.57 10.11 0.08
CA ASP A 46 -0.35 10.44 1.49
C ASP A 46 -0.23 11.96 1.68
N ALA A 47 0.48 12.65 0.78
CA ALA A 47 0.67 14.10 0.82
C ALA A 47 -0.61 14.92 0.65
N VAL A 48 -1.66 14.35 0.04
CA VAL A 48 -2.98 14.99 -0.09
C VAL A 48 -4.00 14.46 0.93
N SER A 49 -3.68 13.39 1.66
CA SER A 49 -4.59 12.76 2.64
C SER A 49 -4.65 13.49 3.99
N ASP A 50 -3.98 14.64 4.13
CA ASP A 50 -3.92 15.45 5.36
C ASP A 50 -5.21 16.24 5.67
N ALA A 51 -6.31 16.09 4.91
CA ALA A 51 -7.49 16.93 5.08
C ALA A 51 -8.88 16.26 5.15
N GLU A 52 -9.15 15.07 4.58
CA GLU A 52 -10.55 14.68 4.34
C GLU A 52 -10.92 13.19 4.56
N VAL A 53 -10.04 12.35 5.12
CA VAL A 53 -10.42 10.97 5.47
C VAL A 53 -10.61 10.84 6.98
N GLU A 54 -11.60 11.57 7.50
CA GLU A 54 -12.24 11.25 8.77
C GLU A 54 -12.96 9.91 8.55
N GLY A 55 -12.43 8.85 9.17
CA GLY A 55 -12.85 7.47 8.90
C GLY A 55 -14.37 7.32 8.95
N HIS A 56 -14.93 6.70 7.90
CA HIS A 56 -16.33 6.30 7.81
C HIS A 56 -16.66 5.26 8.89
N SER A 57 -16.75 5.70 10.15
CA SER A 57 -17.25 4.92 11.27
C SER A 57 -18.74 5.18 11.41
N THR A 58 -19.51 4.87 10.36
CA THR A 58 -20.96 4.70 10.50
C THR A 58 -21.21 3.38 11.23
N ALA A 59 -20.97 3.40 12.53
CA ALA A 59 -21.67 2.49 13.43
C ALA A 59 -23.13 2.98 13.46
N ILE A 60 -23.98 2.34 12.66
CA ILE A 60 -25.43 2.48 12.76
C ILE A 60 -25.81 2.05 14.18
N LYS A 61 -26.03 3.03 15.08
CA LYS A 61 -26.75 2.78 16.33
C LYS A 61 -28.23 2.68 15.97
N LEU A 62 -28.69 1.44 15.87
CA LEU A 62 -30.12 1.13 15.97
C LEU A 62 -30.45 1.11 17.47
N ALA A 63 -31.15 2.14 17.95
CA ALA A 63 -31.88 2.14 19.23
C ALA A 63 -33.03 3.14 19.15
#